data_AF-A0A6M3KLR5-F1
#
_entry.id   AF-A0A6M3KLR5-F1
#
_cell.length_a   1.000
_cell.length_b   1.000
_cell.length_c   1.000
_cell.angle_alpha   90.00
_cell.angle_beta   90.00
_cell.angle_gamma   90.00
#
_symmetry.space_group_name_H-M   'P 1'
#
loop_
_entity.id
_entity.type
_entity.pdbx_description
1 polymer ?
#
loop_
_entity_poly.entity_id
_entity_poly.type
_entity_poly.pdbx_seq_one_letter_code
_entity_poly.pdbx_strand_id
1 'polypeptide(L)'
;MTLKTLTNSTRAREVGVEQHILDTAKRWHRVVQRAVDQKAAPVRAEVNHGRWIAPCPDCNGGAEMVDPTAPIFFCMNCGNRAIGGAYRRVEFPPSAVVADIEELLSDRPEQHKNWVPGEDQATLVAENVAHGVRG
;
A
#
# COMPACT_ATOMS: atom_id res chain seq x y z
N MET A 1 -4.05 -28.38 14.02
CA MET A 1 -3.25 -27.19 13.68
C MET A 1 -4.10 -26.31 12.78
N THR A 2 -4.80 -25.32 13.33
CA THR A 2 -5.71 -24.47 12.55
C THR A 2 -4.85 -23.47 11.78
N LEU A 3 -4.81 -23.58 10.45
CA LEU A 3 -4.20 -22.57 9.59
C LEU A 3 -4.92 -21.24 9.86
N LYS A 4 -4.29 -20.33 10.60
CA LYS A 4 -4.77 -18.96 10.70
C LYS A 4 -4.75 -18.39 9.28
N THR A 5 -5.91 -17.99 8.76
CA THR A 5 -5.97 -17.21 7.53
C THR A 5 -5.18 -15.94 7.76
N LEU A 6 -4.01 -15.84 7.13
CA LEU A 6 -3.23 -14.62 7.13
C LEU A 6 -4.07 -13.51 6.49
N THR A 7 -4.07 -12.32 7.08
CA THR A 7 -4.61 -11.15 6.40
C THR A 7 -3.81 -10.92 5.11
N ASN A 8 -4.42 -10.27 4.12
CA ASN A 8 -3.72 -9.97 2.87
C ASN A 8 -2.38 -9.26 3.15
N SER A 9 -2.38 -8.34 4.14
CA SER A 9 -1.21 -7.62 4.66
C SER A 9 -0.08 -8.50 5.17
N THR A 10 -0.38 -9.50 5.99
CA THR A 10 0.64 -10.40 6.52
C THR A 10 1.21 -11.28 5.42
N ARG A 11 0.36 -11.78 4.53
CA ARG A 11 0.82 -12.64 3.43
C ARG A 11 1.76 -11.91 2.47
N ALA A 12 1.46 -10.68 2.04
CA ALA A 12 2.35 -10.02 1.08
C ALA A 12 3.71 -9.63 1.67
N ARG A 13 3.78 -9.38 2.99
CA ARG A 13 5.07 -9.22 3.68
C ARG A 13 5.90 -10.52 3.69
N GLU A 14 5.24 -11.68 3.74
CA GLU A 14 5.92 -12.97 3.72
C GLU A 14 6.35 -13.43 2.32
N VAL A 15 5.47 -13.30 1.32
CA VAL A 15 5.73 -13.82 -0.05
C VAL A 15 6.22 -12.76 -1.04
N GLY A 16 6.23 -11.49 -0.64
CA GLY A 16 6.45 -10.35 -1.53
C GLY A 16 5.17 -9.89 -2.24
N VAL A 17 5.09 -8.59 -2.54
CA VAL A 17 3.88 -7.98 -3.11
C VAL A 17 3.54 -8.52 -4.50
N GLU A 18 4.53 -8.79 -5.36
CA GLU A 18 4.26 -9.33 -6.70
C GLU A 18 3.63 -10.72 -6.61
N GLN A 19 4.19 -11.62 -5.78
CA GLN A 19 3.64 -12.95 -5.63
C GLN A 19 2.24 -12.92 -4.99
N HIS A 20 2.03 -12.02 -4.01
CA HIS A 20 0.71 -11.79 -3.44
C HIS A 20 -0.31 -11.36 -4.50
N ILE A 21 0.07 -10.46 -5.41
CA ILE A 21 -0.75 -10.03 -6.53
C ILE A 21 -1.08 -11.23 -7.43
N LEU A 22 -0.09 -11.99 -7.86
CA LEU A 22 -0.29 -13.12 -8.78
C LEU A 22 -1.20 -14.20 -8.19
N ASP A 23 -1.00 -14.53 -6.91
CA ASP A 23 -1.81 -15.53 -6.21
C ASP A 23 -3.27 -15.07 -6.04
N THR A 24 -3.45 -13.80 -5.72
CA THR A 24 -4.77 -13.20 -5.53
C THR A 24 -5.48 -13.06 -6.86
N ALA A 25 -4.80 -12.55 -7.90
CA ALA A 25 -5.32 -12.47 -9.26
C ALA A 25 -5.76 -13.84 -9.78
N LYS A 26 -4.98 -14.90 -9.55
CA LYS A 26 -5.36 -16.28 -9.90
C LYS A 26 -6.65 -16.71 -9.20
N ARG A 27 -6.79 -16.42 -7.90
CA ARG A 27 -7.99 -16.73 -7.11
C ARG A 27 -9.23 -16.01 -7.64
N TRP A 28 -9.07 -14.79 -8.14
CA TRP A 28 -10.17 -13.95 -8.64
C TRP A 28 -10.29 -13.94 -10.16
N HIS A 29 -9.63 -14.86 -10.86
CA HIS A 29 -9.62 -14.96 -12.33
C HIS A 29 -9.27 -13.64 -13.05
N ARG A 30 -8.33 -12.88 -12.49
CA ARG A 30 -7.76 -11.68 -13.10
C ARG A 30 -6.55 -12.06 -13.96
N VAL A 31 -6.46 -11.42 -15.12
CA VAL A 31 -5.27 -11.51 -15.99
C VAL A 31 -4.31 -10.39 -15.60
N VAL A 32 -3.07 -10.77 -15.27
CA VAL A 32 -2.00 -9.84 -14.93
C VAL A 32 -0.99 -9.84 -16.07
N GLN A 33 -0.79 -8.67 -16.70
CA GLN A 33 0.35 -8.45 -17.56
C GLN A 33 1.52 -8.03 -16.67
N ARG A 34 2.52 -8.91 -16.51
CA ARG A 34 3.65 -8.71 -15.59
C ARG A 34 4.67 -7.64 -16.04
N ALA A 35 4.24 -6.74 -16.94
CA ALA A 35 4.98 -5.56 -17.33
C ALA A 35 4.48 -4.36 -16.54
N VAL A 36 5.38 -3.44 -16.21
CA VAL A 36 5.02 -2.14 -15.67
C VAL A 36 4.73 -1.19 -16.82
N ASP A 37 3.53 -0.59 -16.83
CA ASP A 37 3.21 0.48 -17.76
C ASP A 37 3.96 1.77 -17.35
N GLN A 38 4.98 2.12 -18.12
CA GLN A 38 5.81 3.29 -17.88
C GLN A 38 5.12 4.61 -18.27
N LYS A 39 4.10 4.55 -19.13
CA LYS A 39 3.35 5.73 -19.61
C LYS A 39 2.18 6.07 -18.70
N ALA A 40 1.65 5.10 -17.98
CA ALA A 40 0.61 5.31 -17.00
C ALA A 40 1.07 6.27 -15.89
N ALA A 41 0.17 7.16 -15.48
CA ALA A 41 0.37 7.94 -14.26
C ALA A 41 0.53 6.98 -13.05
N PRO A 42 1.50 7.23 -12.17
CA PRO A 42 1.69 6.41 -10.98
C PRO A 42 0.56 6.62 -9.97
N VAL A 43 0.36 5.64 -9.09
CA VAL A 43 -0.42 5.83 -7.86
C VAL A 43 0.48 6.24 -6.73
N ARG A 44 -0.03 7.01 -5.76
CA ARG A 44 0.73 7.38 -4.57
C ARG A 44 0.42 6.40 -3.44
N ALA A 45 1.45 5.99 -2.72
CA ALA A 45 1.29 5.18 -1.52
C ALA A 45 0.78 6.05 -0.36
N GLU A 46 -0.06 5.47 0.49
CA GLU A 46 -0.55 6.06 1.74
C GLU A 46 -0.47 4.99 2.85
N VAL A 47 -0.40 5.43 4.11
CA VAL A 47 -0.52 4.50 5.24
C VAL A 47 -1.97 4.48 5.69
N ASN A 48 -2.58 3.30 5.66
CA ASN A 48 -3.91 3.07 6.23
C ASN A 48 -3.87 1.93 7.24
N HIS A 49 -4.25 2.25 8.48
CA HIS A 49 -4.25 1.33 9.60
C HIS A 49 -2.92 0.53 9.72
N GLY A 50 -1.79 1.23 9.57
CA GLY A 50 -0.44 0.68 9.72
C GLY A 50 0.07 -0.14 8.54
N ARG A 51 -0.57 -0.02 7.37
CA ARG A 51 -0.20 -0.70 6.13
C ARG A 51 -0.01 0.32 5.02
N TRP A 52 1.06 0.19 4.26
CA TRP A 52 1.18 0.88 2.98
C TRP A 52 0.17 0.31 1.99
N ILE A 53 -0.69 1.18 1.49
CA ILE A 53 -1.66 0.89 0.44
C ILE A 53 -1.57 1.93 -0.66
N ALA A 54 -2.17 1.66 -1.81
CA ALA A 54 -2.42 2.68 -2.83
C ALA A 54 -3.87 2.58 -3.32
N PRO A 55 -4.61 3.70 -3.39
CA PRO A 55 -5.94 3.73 -3.98
C PRO A 55 -5.87 3.68 -5.51
N CYS A 56 -6.80 2.95 -6.12
CA CYS A 56 -6.93 2.84 -7.58
C CYS A 56 -7.57 4.12 -8.15
N PRO A 57 -6.93 4.83 -9.10
CA PRO A 57 -7.49 6.02 -9.71
C PRO A 57 -8.57 5.73 -10.77
N ASP A 58 -8.72 4.47 -11.22
CA ASP A 58 -9.58 4.12 -12.36
C ASP A 58 -10.92 3.47 -11.95
N CYS A 59 -11.12 3.21 -10.65
CA CYS A 59 -12.35 2.60 -10.17
C CYS A 59 -12.68 3.04 -8.75
N ASN A 60 -13.98 3.04 -8.42
CA ASN A 60 -14.42 3.31 -7.06
C ASN A 60 -14.18 2.06 -6.19
N GLY A 61 -13.41 2.23 -5.11
CA GLY A 61 -13.28 1.23 -4.05
C GLY A 61 -12.12 0.24 -4.17
N GLY A 62 -11.20 0.41 -5.14
CA GLY A 62 -9.97 -0.37 -5.16
C GLY A 62 -8.89 0.28 -4.29
N ALA A 63 -8.39 -0.43 -3.29
CA ALA A 63 -7.19 -0.03 -2.56
C ALA A 63 -6.40 -1.29 -2.21
N GLU A 64 -5.13 -1.33 -2.59
CA GLU A 64 -4.31 -2.54 -2.51
C GLU A 64 -3.05 -2.24 -1.73
N MET A 65 -2.54 -3.24 -1.03
CA MET A 65 -1.27 -3.11 -0.36
C MET A 65 -0.14 -2.92 -1.38
N VAL A 66 0.82 -2.09 -1.01
CA VAL A 66 2.03 -1.80 -1.78
C VAL A 66 3.24 -1.90 -0.87
N ASP A 67 4.42 -2.09 -1.47
CA ASP A 67 5.69 -2.22 -0.74
C ASP A 67 6.77 -1.34 -1.40
N PRO A 68 7.53 -0.54 -0.63
CA PRO A 68 8.57 0.32 -1.19
C PRO A 68 9.71 -0.45 -1.84
N THR A 69 9.94 -1.72 -1.47
CA THR A 69 10.97 -2.59 -2.09
C THR A 69 10.53 -3.14 -3.45
N ALA A 70 9.24 -3.12 -3.74
CA ALA A 70 8.64 -3.56 -4.99
C ALA A 70 7.48 -2.62 -5.37
N PRO A 71 7.76 -1.42 -5.90
CA PRO A 71 6.79 -0.33 -6.06
C PRO A 71 5.87 -0.54 -7.28
N ILE A 72 5.08 -1.61 -7.23
CA ILE A 72 4.10 -2.01 -8.23
C ILE A 72 2.70 -2.06 -7.63
N PHE A 73 1.70 -1.78 -8.45
CA PHE A 73 0.29 -1.80 -8.08
C PHE A 73 -0.55 -2.56 -9.10
N PHE A 74 -1.45 -3.40 -8.61
CA PHE A 74 -2.48 -4.08 -9.41
C PHE A 74 -3.80 -4.12 -8.66
N CYS A 75 -4.82 -3.42 -9.17
CA CYS A 75 -6.15 -3.40 -8.55
C CYS A 75 -6.89 -4.72 -8.76
N MET A 76 -7.26 -5.41 -7.67
CA MET A 76 -8.02 -6.66 -7.73
C MET A 76 -9.49 -6.43 -8.08
N ASN A 77 -10.02 -5.24 -7.80
CA ASN A 77 -11.38 -4.86 -8.17
C ASN A 77 -11.53 -4.65 -9.68
N CYS A 78 -10.59 -3.92 -10.29
CA CYS A 78 -10.73 -3.41 -11.66
C CYS A 78 -9.82 -4.14 -12.66
N GLY A 79 -8.83 -4.89 -12.17
CA GLY A 79 -7.84 -5.61 -12.97
C GLY A 79 -6.91 -4.72 -13.77
N ASN A 80 -6.70 -3.46 -13.34
CA ASN A 80 -5.96 -2.43 -14.08
C ASN A 80 -6.38 -2.33 -15.57
N ARG A 81 -7.67 -2.52 -15.87
CA ARG A 81 -8.19 -2.56 -17.26
C ARG A 81 -7.83 -1.33 -18.10
N ALA A 82 -7.71 -0.16 -17.47
CA ALA A 82 -7.36 1.10 -18.14
C ALA A 82 -5.95 1.08 -18.75
N ILE A 83 -5.07 0.22 -18.25
CA ILE A 83 -3.69 0.04 -18.72
C ILE A 83 -3.46 -1.40 -19.19
N GLY A 84 -4.51 -2.05 -19.69
CA GLY A 84 -4.43 -3.40 -20.29
C GLY A 84 -4.07 -4.51 -19.31
N GLY A 85 -4.27 -4.32 -18.00
CA GLY A 85 -3.89 -5.30 -16.97
C GLY A 85 -2.41 -5.29 -16.60
N ALA A 86 -1.64 -4.29 -17.05
CA ALA A 86 -0.27 -4.07 -16.62
C ALA A 86 -0.17 -3.64 -15.15
N TYR A 87 1.01 -3.79 -14.55
CA TYR A 87 1.31 -3.14 -13.28
C TYR A 87 1.42 -1.62 -13.48
N ARG A 88 0.93 -0.87 -12.49
CA ARG A 88 1.16 0.57 -12.39
C ARG A 88 2.31 0.83 -11.42
N ARG A 89 3.10 1.87 -11.68
CA ARG A 89 4.13 2.34 -10.73
C ARG A 89 3.49 2.90 -9.46
N VAL A 90 4.15 2.67 -8.33
CA VAL A 90 3.80 3.28 -7.04
C VAL A 90 4.84 4.34 -6.69
N GLU A 91 4.38 5.54 -6.36
CA GLU A 91 5.20 6.60 -5.78
C GLU A 91 5.14 6.51 -4.26
N PHE A 92 6.28 6.16 -3.67
CA PHE A 92 6.51 6.31 -2.24
C PHE A 92 7.27 7.62 -1.97
N PRO A 93 7.19 8.14 -0.73
CA PRO A 93 8.17 9.11 -0.25
C PRO A 93 9.61 8.56 -0.35
N PRO A 94 10.64 9.43 -0.24
CA PRO A 94 12.02 8.98 -0.08
C PRO A 94 12.15 7.96 1.06
N SER A 95 13.08 7.00 0.95
CA SER A 95 13.21 5.90 1.91
C SER A 95 13.42 6.35 3.36
N ALA A 96 14.16 7.45 3.59
CA ALA A 96 14.29 8.05 4.92
C ALA A 96 12.93 8.52 5.46
N VAL A 97 12.14 9.20 4.62
CA VAL A 97 10.80 9.68 4.98
C VAL A 97 9.83 8.53 5.24
N VAL A 98 9.94 7.42 4.49
CA VAL A 98 9.17 6.19 4.77
C VAL A 98 9.46 5.67 6.17
N ALA A 99 10.74 5.57 6.54
CA ALA A 99 11.14 5.09 7.86
C ALA A 99 10.63 6.02 8.98
N ASP A 100 10.76 7.33 8.81
CA ASP A 100 10.26 8.33 9.77
C ASP A 100 8.74 8.21 9.97
N ILE A 101 7.97 8.07 8.88
CA ILE A 101 6.51 7.89 8.95
C ILE A 101 6.18 6.60 9.70
N GLU A 102 6.85 5.49 9.40
CA GLU A 102 6.61 4.22 10.09
C GLU A 102 6.94 4.32 11.59
N GLU A 103 8.01 5.01 11.95
CA GLU A 103 8.40 5.26 13.34
C GLU A 103 7.37 6.11 14.07
N LEU A 104 6.96 7.26 13.49
CA LEU A 104 5.99 8.18 14.09
C LEU A 104 4.61 7.52 14.29
N LEU A 105 4.23 6.60 13.40
CA LEU A 105 2.98 5.87 13.52
C LEU A 105 3.10 4.62 14.41
N SER A 106 4.31 4.18 14.78
CA SER A 106 4.54 2.87 15.41
C SER A 106 3.79 2.69 16.75
N ASP A 107 3.71 3.76 17.54
CA ASP A 107 3.10 3.78 18.88
C ASP A 107 1.60 4.14 18.86
N ARG A 108 1.03 4.53 17.71
CA ARG A 108 -0.41 4.81 17.59
C ARG A 108 -1.22 3.50 17.65
N PRO A 109 -2.47 3.50 18.17
CA PRO A 109 -3.39 2.38 17.96
C PRO A 109 -3.55 2.06 16.46
N GLU A 110 -3.71 0.79 16.07
CA GLU A 110 -3.72 0.38 14.64
C GLU A 110 -4.65 1.22 13.79
N GLN A 111 -5.89 1.46 14.24
CA GLN A 111 -6.89 2.26 13.53
C GLN A 111 -6.50 3.73 13.31
N HIS A 112 -5.50 4.24 14.04
CA HIS A 112 -5.00 5.62 13.95
C HIS A 112 -3.63 5.73 13.27
N LYS A 113 -3.07 4.60 12.80
CA LYS A 113 -1.83 4.58 12.02
C LYS A 113 -2.12 4.97 10.57
N ASN A 114 -2.38 6.25 10.35
CA ASN A 114 -2.72 6.79 9.03
C ASN A 114 -1.73 7.88 8.64
N TRP A 115 -1.42 7.94 7.34
CA TRP A 115 -0.68 9.03 6.71
C TRP A 115 -1.11 9.14 5.25
N VAL A 116 -1.26 10.35 4.74
CA VAL A 116 -1.65 10.61 3.35
C VAL A 116 -0.60 11.42 2.58
N PRO A 117 -0.47 11.22 1.25
CA PRO A 117 0.47 11.98 0.44
C PRO A 117 0.31 13.50 0.58
N GLY A 118 1.38 14.18 1.03
CA GLY A 118 1.42 15.62 1.22
C GLY A 118 1.27 16.07 2.67
N GLU A 119 0.92 15.16 3.58
CA GLU A 119 1.02 15.40 5.03
C GLU A 119 2.49 15.44 5.46
N ASP A 120 2.89 16.49 6.17
CA ASP A 120 4.26 16.65 6.65
C ASP A 120 4.50 15.87 7.96
N GLN A 121 5.76 15.55 8.22
CA GLN A 121 6.14 14.82 9.44
C GLN A 121 5.92 15.67 10.71
N ALA A 122 6.03 16.99 10.62
CA ALA A 122 5.83 17.89 11.76
C ALA A 122 4.38 17.86 12.27
N THR A 123 3.42 17.63 11.38
CA THR A 123 2.01 17.46 11.66
C THR A 123 1.80 16.14 12.40
N LEU A 124 2.38 15.04 11.92
CA LEU A 124 2.33 13.75 12.61
C LEU A 124 2.91 13.84 14.04
N VAL A 125 4.04 14.54 14.20
CA VAL A 125 4.66 14.80 15.51
C VAL A 125 3.72 15.61 16.41
N ALA A 126 3.16 16.71 15.89
CA ALA A 126 2.25 17.56 16.66
C ALA A 126 0.98 16.81 17.09
N GLU A 127 0.42 15.97 16.22
CA GLU A 127 -0.71 15.09 16.54
C GLU A 127 -0.34 14.08 17.63
N ASN A 128 0.83 13.44 17.52
CA ASN A 128 1.29 12.50 18.53
C ASN A 128 1.38 13.16 19.91
N VAL A 129 2.02 14.34 19.99
CA VAL A 129 2.13 15.11 21.23
C VAL A 129 0.75 15.47 21.78
N ALA A 130 -0.17 15.94 20.93
CA ALA A 130 -1.54 16.29 21.33
C ALA A 130 -2.32 15.10 21.88
N HIS A 131 -2.01 13.88 21.43
CA HIS A 131 -2.64 12.63 21.85
C HIS A 131 -1.83 11.84 22.89
N GLY A 132 -0.74 12.40 23.43
CA GLY A 132 0.08 11.76 24.46
C GLY A 132 0.88 10.55 23.97
N VAL A 133 1.15 10.48 22.66
CA VAL A 133 2.02 9.49 21.99
C VAL A 133 3.42 10.11 21.80
N ARG A 134 4.45 9.28 21.57
CA ARG A 134 5.81 9.77 21.26
C ARG A 134 5.79 10.71 20.05
N GLY A 135 6.31 11.92 20.21
CA GLY A 135 6.61 12.87 19.13
C GLY A 135 8.03 12.71 18.62
#